data_AF-A0A2P2KA97-F1
#
_entry.id   AF-A0A2P2KA97-F1
#
_cell.length_a   1.000
_cell.length_b   1.000
_cell.length_c   1.000
_cell.angle_alpha   90.00
_cell.angle_beta   90.00
_cell.angle_gamma   90.00
#
_symmetry.space_group_name_H-M   'P 1'
#
loop_
_entity.id
_entity.type
_entity.pdbx_description
1 polymer ?
#
loop_
_entity_poly.entity_id
_entity_poly.type
_entity_poly.pdbx_seq_one_letter_code
_entity_poly.pdbx_strand_id
1 'polypeptide(L)'
;MSNVSKEDAWGCLENMSLDPQHLFKEEFMSADFAMSLSCMDWVYVFQSMHQIAVKNTEEYLRLEAISVMNVVLMRSNAFTEREKFGGAVVFEGIAQLLKKDASSHVQKKTLQMLYLLLNCPKLLGIFCSGCKVGEGDDAVNDERNSSSFKEFSFILDGLANCLSCCGNSFQDIEIRKKAVNFLAFLASSGKSGFEILVGHNLTGAPNFIVLMLHVLVSEIDAEVSVPVEPAEKVKARLSTD
;
A
#
# COMPACT_ATOMS: atom_id res chain seq x y z
N MET A 1 29.18 18.38 10.36
CA MET A 1 28.61 17.52 11.43
C MET A 1 27.56 18.34 12.16
N SER A 2 26.29 18.12 11.85
CA SER A 2 25.16 18.65 12.61
C SER A 2 24.13 17.53 12.68
N ASN A 3 23.97 16.96 13.87
CA ASN A 3 22.95 15.98 14.19
C ASN A 3 21.59 16.70 14.17
N VAL A 4 20.84 16.55 13.08
CA VAL A 4 19.40 16.78 13.08
C VAL A 4 18.78 15.46 13.50
N SER A 5 18.06 15.48 14.62
CA SER A 5 17.39 14.29 15.17
C SER A 5 16.45 13.70 14.13
N LYS A 6 16.49 12.38 13.96
CA LYS A 6 15.65 11.62 13.00
C LYS A 6 14.17 11.54 13.43
N GLU A 7 13.76 12.35 14.40
CA GLU A 7 12.43 12.34 15.00
C GLU A 7 11.50 13.42 14.42
N ASP A 8 12.03 14.41 13.70
CA ASP A 8 11.23 15.57 13.24
C ASP A 8 10.54 15.40 11.87
N ALA A 9 10.67 14.24 11.23
CA ALA A 9 9.94 13.94 9.98
C ALA A 9 8.54 13.33 10.22
N TRP A 10 8.19 13.01 11.47
CA TRP A 10 6.94 12.30 11.80
C TRP A 10 5.74 13.24 12.05
N GLY A 11 5.96 14.53 12.33
CA GLY A 11 4.89 15.49 12.63
C GLY A 11 4.00 15.88 11.43
N CYS A 12 4.46 15.69 10.19
CA CYS A 12 3.67 16.08 9.01
C CYS A 12 2.69 15.01 8.52
N LEU A 13 2.65 13.82 9.17
CA LEU A 13 1.71 12.74 8.87
C LEU A 13 0.48 12.75 9.81
N GLU A 14 0.42 13.64 10.81
CA GLU A 14 -0.66 13.70 11.81
C GLU A 14 -1.98 14.32 11.34
N ASN A 15 -2.05 14.88 10.12
CA ASN A 15 -3.34 15.26 9.52
C ASN A 15 -4.00 14.12 8.72
N MET A 16 -3.42 12.93 8.81
CA MET A 16 -4.06 11.72 8.34
C MET A 16 -4.98 11.22 9.46
N SER A 17 -6.27 11.08 9.17
CA SER A 17 -7.14 10.12 9.87
C SER A 17 -6.67 8.68 9.58
N LEU A 18 -5.40 8.41 9.88
CA LEU A 18 -4.84 7.14 10.30
C LEU A 18 -4.80 7.25 11.82
N ASP A 19 -5.94 7.10 12.48
CA ASP A 19 -5.92 6.93 13.92
C ASP A 19 -5.69 5.43 14.21
N PRO A 20 -4.49 5.00 14.65
CA PRO A 20 -4.28 3.63 15.09
C PRO A 20 -5.07 3.34 16.38
N GLN A 21 -5.51 4.39 17.09
CA GLN A 21 -6.23 4.33 18.37
C GLN A 21 -7.75 4.15 18.18
N HIS A 22 -8.30 4.36 16.98
CA HIS A 22 -9.74 4.16 16.74
C HIS A 22 -10.11 2.73 16.30
N LEU A 23 -9.13 1.88 15.95
CA LEU A 23 -9.34 0.44 15.67
C LEU A 23 -9.09 -0.44 16.89
N PHE A 24 -8.36 0.05 17.88
CA PHE A 24 -8.27 -0.55 19.20
C PHE A 24 -8.79 0.47 20.20
N LYS A 25 -10.12 0.52 20.37
CA LYS A 25 -10.62 0.80 21.72
C LYS A 25 -9.93 -0.23 22.62
N GLU A 26 -9.25 0.26 23.63
CA GLU A 26 -8.63 -0.51 24.69
C GLU A 26 -9.74 -1.21 25.51
N GLU A 27 -10.50 -2.09 24.86
CA GLU A 27 -11.35 -3.05 25.53
C GLU A 27 -10.38 -4.05 26.15
N PHE A 28 -10.36 -4.03 27.49
CA PHE A 28 -9.64 -4.92 28.38
C PHE A 28 -9.53 -6.33 27.78
N MET A 29 -8.41 -6.62 27.13
CA MET A 29 -8.10 -7.96 26.65
C MET A 29 -7.96 -8.83 27.89
N SER A 30 -8.83 -9.85 28.04
CA SER A 30 -8.73 -10.74 29.19
C SER A 30 -7.35 -11.40 29.20
N ALA A 31 -6.82 -11.64 30.40
CA ALA A 31 -5.50 -12.28 30.55
C ALA A 31 -5.43 -13.62 29.80
N ASP A 32 -6.54 -14.36 29.75
CA ASP A 32 -6.67 -15.64 29.02
C ASP A 32 -6.55 -15.47 27.50
N PHE A 33 -7.13 -14.40 26.94
CA PHE A 33 -7.05 -14.11 25.51
C PHE A 33 -5.65 -13.60 25.12
N ALA A 34 -5.05 -12.75 25.94
CA ALA A 34 -3.66 -12.29 25.77
C ALA A 34 -2.66 -13.46 25.85
N MET A 35 -2.88 -14.41 26.77
CA MET A 35 -2.04 -15.60 26.93
C MET A 35 -2.20 -16.56 25.74
N SER A 36 -3.42 -16.75 25.22
CA SER A 36 -3.69 -17.58 24.03
C SER A 36 -3.05 -17.02 22.75
N LEU A 37 -2.93 -15.70 22.63
CA LEU A 37 -2.25 -15.04 21.50
C LEU A 37 -0.72 -15.17 21.56
N SER A 38 -0.15 -15.44 22.74
CA SER A 38 1.30 -15.58 22.92
C SER A 38 1.85 -16.95 22.50
N CYS A 39 1.01 -17.99 22.51
CA CYS A 39 1.40 -19.35 22.11
C CYS A 39 1.10 -19.67 20.63
N MET A 40 0.41 -18.76 19.93
CA MET A 40 -0.01 -18.96 18.56
C MET A 40 1.16 -18.80 17.58
N ASP A 41 1.32 -19.75 16.67
CA ASP A 41 2.26 -19.63 15.56
C ASP A 41 1.72 -18.63 14.51
N TRP A 42 2.11 -17.37 14.70
CA TRP A 42 1.73 -16.28 13.82
C TRP A 42 2.22 -16.46 12.38
N VAL A 43 3.33 -17.18 12.16
CA VAL A 43 3.83 -17.48 10.81
C VAL A 43 2.89 -18.44 10.11
N TYR A 44 2.48 -19.51 10.78
CA TYR A 44 1.51 -20.46 10.24
C TYR A 44 0.16 -19.79 9.93
N VAL A 45 -0.34 -18.95 10.85
CA VAL A 45 -1.58 -18.19 10.63
C VAL A 45 -1.44 -17.29 9.40
N PHE A 46 -0.35 -16.54 9.30
CA PHE A 46 -0.11 -15.65 8.17
C PHE A 46 -0.06 -16.41 6.84
N GLN A 47 0.65 -17.54 6.79
CA GLN A 47 0.74 -18.38 5.59
C GLN A 47 -0.62 -18.98 5.21
N SER A 48 -1.40 -19.42 6.19
CA SER A 48 -2.75 -19.98 5.96
C SER A 48 -3.69 -18.93 5.37
N MET A 49 -3.68 -17.72 5.94
CA MET A 49 -4.48 -16.60 5.43
C MET A 49 -4.01 -16.13 4.05
N HIS A 50 -2.70 -16.12 3.79
CA HIS A 50 -2.17 -15.85 2.45
C HIS A 50 -2.74 -16.82 1.40
N GLN A 51 -2.76 -18.12 1.71
CA GLN A 51 -3.33 -19.13 0.82
C GLN A 51 -4.83 -18.91 0.58
N ILE A 52 -5.58 -18.52 1.62
CA ILE A 52 -7.01 -18.18 1.50
C ILE A 52 -7.19 -16.97 0.58
N ALA A 53 -6.43 -15.89 0.79
CA ALA A 53 -6.54 -14.66 0.01
C ALA A 53 -6.23 -14.87 -1.48
N VAL A 54 -5.26 -15.73 -1.79
CA VAL A 54 -4.83 -15.99 -3.17
C VAL A 54 -5.73 -17.00 -3.89
N LYS A 55 -6.17 -18.07 -3.21
CA LYS A 55 -6.90 -19.18 -3.86
C LYS A 55 -8.41 -18.95 -4.01
N ASN A 56 -8.99 -18.05 -3.21
CA ASN A 56 -10.43 -17.80 -3.25
C ASN A 56 -10.78 -16.71 -4.26
N THR A 57 -11.95 -16.86 -4.88
CA THR A 57 -12.56 -15.86 -5.78
C THR A 57 -13.49 -14.90 -5.03
N GLU A 58 -14.10 -15.38 -3.93
CA GLU A 58 -15.03 -14.60 -3.10
C GLU A 58 -14.33 -13.41 -2.44
N GLU A 59 -14.77 -12.19 -2.79
CA GLU A 59 -14.14 -10.96 -2.32
C GLU A 59 -14.08 -10.88 -0.79
N TYR A 60 -15.16 -11.24 -0.10
CA TYR A 60 -15.23 -11.16 1.36
C TYR A 60 -14.18 -12.07 2.03
N LEU A 61 -13.98 -13.30 1.55
CA LEU A 61 -12.97 -14.22 2.10
C LEU A 61 -11.57 -13.67 1.91
N ARG A 62 -11.30 -13.08 0.75
CA ARG A 62 -10.00 -12.46 0.46
C ARG A 62 -9.76 -11.27 1.40
N LEU A 63 -10.76 -10.42 1.60
CA LEU A 63 -10.66 -9.24 2.46
C LEU A 63 -10.44 -9.59 3.94
N GLU A 64 -11.14 -10.60 4.46
CA GLU A 64 -10.95 -11.06 5.83
C GLU A 64 -9.56 -11.65 6.02
N ALA A 65 -9.12 -12.50 5.09
CA ALA A 65 -7.78 -13.09 5.14
C ALA A 65 -6.67 -12.02 5.12
N ILE A 66 -6.75 -11.03 4.22
CA ILE A 66 -5.78 -9.92 4.17
C ILE A 66 -5.85 -9.07 5.44
N SER A 67 -7.05 -8.87 6.01
CA SER A 67 -7.21 -8.11 7.25
C SER A 67 -6.55 -8.80 8.44
N VAL A 68 -6.69 -10.13 8.56
CA VAL A 68 -5.95 -10.92 9.57
C VAL A 68 -4.45 -10.79 9.36
N MET A 69 -3.96 -10.92 8.11
CA MET A 69 -2.54 -10.73 7.80
C MET A 69 -2.03 -9.34 8.20
N ASN A 70 -2.80 -8.28 7.94
CA ASN A 70 -2.45 -6.92 8.35
C ASN A 70 -2.37 -6.79 9.87
N VAL A 71 -3.28 -7.42 10.63
CA VAL A 71 -3.21 -7.43 12.10
C VAL A 71 -1.95 -8.13 12.60
N VAL A 72 -1.58 -9.26 12.02
CA VAL A 72 -0.32 -9.96 12.34
C VAL A 72 0.89 -9.05 12.09
N LEU A 73 0.94 -8.38 10.94
CA LEU A 73 2.04 -7.48 10.61
C LEU A 73 2.10 -6.24 11.52
N MET A 74 0.95 -5.66 11.87
CA MET A 74 0.87 -4.53 12.80
C MET A 74 1.36 -4.89 14.20
N ARG A 75 1.11 -6.14 14.66
CA ARG A 75 1.60 -6.64 15.94
C ARG A 75 3.11 -6.94 15.93
N SER A 76 3.66 -7.33 14.78
CA SER A 76 5.08 -7.70 14.65
C SER A 76 6.01 -6.49 14.69
N ASN A 77 7.18 -6.65 15.30
CA ASN A 77 8.23 -5.64 15.23
C ASN A 77 8.85 -5.57 13.83
N ALA A 78 8.88 -4.37 13.24
CA ALA A 78 9.37 -4.13 11.89
C ALA A 78 10.84 -4.53 11.69
N PHE A 79 11.68 -4.40 12.72
CA PHE A 79 13.13 -4.55 12.62
C PHE A 79 13.61 -5.96 12.97
N THR A 80 12.89 -6.67 13.84
CA THR A 80 13.37 -7.94 14.42
C THR A 80 12.54 -9.16 14.02
N GLU A 81 11.25 -9.00 13.68
CA GLU A 81 10.34 -10.13 13.47
C GLU A 81 9.76 -10.21 12.06
N ARG A 82 9.46 -9.04 11.48
CA ARG A 82 8.62 -8.94 10.28
C ARG A 82 9.21 -9.60 9.03
N GLU A 83 10.53 -9.80 8.98
CA GLU A 83 11.19 -10.46 7.85
C GLU A 83 10.63 -11.87 7.60
N LYS A 84 10.18 -12.57 8.64
CA LYS A 84 9.69 -13.96 8.57
C LYS A 84 8.43 -14.10 7.71
N PHE A 85 7.71 -13.01 7.49
CA PHE A 85 6.48 -12.99 6.68
C PHE A 85 6.76 -12.64 5.20
N GLY A 86 7.94 -12.10 4.88
CA GLY A 86 8.28 -11.59 3.54
C GLY A 86 8.90 -12.63 2.62
N GLY A 87 8.28 -13.80 2.47
CA GLY A 87 8.74 -14.84 1.54
C GLY A 87 8.32 -14.59 0.08
N ALA A 88 9.03 -15.20 -0.88
CA ALA A 88 8.74 -15.04 -2.31
C ALA A 88 7.28 -15.34 -2.68
N VAL A 89 6.72 -16.43 -2.13
CA VAL A 89 5.31 -16.82 -2.32
C VAL A 89 4.33 -15.72 -1.87
N VAL A 90 4.68 -14.96 -0.83
CA VAL A 90 3.85 -13.85 -0.33
C VAL A 90 3.89 -12.67 -1.30
N PHE A 91 5.06 -12.33 -1.85
CA PHE A 91 5.17 -11.29 -2.85
C PHE A 91 4.50 -11.67 -4.18
N GLU A 92 4.57 -12.94 -4.58
CA GLU A 92 3.81 -13.45 -5.72
C GLU A 92 2.30 -13.27 -5.49
N GLY A 93 1.79 -13.63 -4.31
CA GLY A 93 0.39 -13.42 -3.97
C GLY A 93 -0.01 -11.94 -3.93
N ILE A 94 0.85 -11.06 -3.43
CA ILE A 94 0.64 -9.61 -3.48
C ILE A 94 0.52 -9.14 -4.92
N ALA A 95 1.41 -9.57 -5.82
CA ALA A 95 1.33 -9.23 -7.24
C ALA A 95 -0.01 -9.67 -7.85
N GLN A 96 -0.49 -10.86 -7.50
CA GLN A 96 -1.79 -11.37 -7.96
C GLN A 96 -2.97 -10.56 -7.40
N LEU A 97 -2.90 -10.15 -6.13
CA LEU A 97 -3.93 -9.37 -5.44
C LEU A 97 -3.98 -7.90 -5.87
N LEU A 98 -2.90 -7.40 -6.48
CA LEU A 98 -2.81 -6.05 -7.06
C LEU A 98 -3.12 -5.99 -8.56
N LYS A 99 -3.42 -7.12 -9.22
CA LYS A 99 -3.81 -7.13 -10.63
C LYS A 99 -5.04 -6.25 -10.86
N LYS A 100 -5.14 -5.68 -12.07
CA LYS A 100 -6.23 -4.80 -12.49
C LYS A 100 -7.63 -5.41 -12.30
N ASP A 101 -7.76 -6.73 -12.43
CA ASP A 101 -9.04 -7.44 -12.33
C ASP A 101 -9.45 -7.75 -10.87
N ALA A 102 -8.61 -7.44 -9.89
CA ALA A 102 -8.97 -7.52 -8.48
C ALA A 102 -9.88 -6.34 -8.09
N SER A 103 -10.76 -6.55 -7.11
CA SER A 103 -11.60 -5.45 -6.61
C SER A 103 -10.74 -4.37 -5.94
N SER A 104 -11.21 -3.12 -5.99
CA SER A 104 -10.52 -1.98 -5.37
C SER A 104 -10.34 -2.16 -3.86
N HIS A 105 -11.27 -2.81 -3.16
CA HIS A 105 -11.13 -3.13 -1.74
C HIS A 105 -9.97 -4.10 -1.48
N VAL A 106 -9.84 -5.15 -2.30
CA VAL A 106 -8.75 -6.13 -2.19
C VAL A 106 -7.42 -5.45 -2.46
N GLN A 107 -7.33 -4.67 -3.54
CA GLN A 107 -6.11 -3.93 -3.87
C GLN A 107 -5.73 -2.95 -2.74
N LYS A 108 -6.68 -2.19 -2.21
CA LYS A 108 -6.48 -1.24 -1.08
C LYS A 108 -5.91 -1.92 0.16
N LYS A 109 -6.49 -3.05 0.59
CA LYS A 109 -6.03 -3.81 1.75
C LYS A 109 -4.66 -4.47 1.50
N THR A 110 -4.41 -4.87 0.25
CA THR A 110 -3.12 -5.44 -0.18
C THR A 110 -2.02 -4.39 -0.21
N LEU A 111 -2.29 -3.16 -0.68
CA LEU A 111 -1.34 -2.05 -0.62
C LEU A 111 -0.94 -1.73 0.83
N GLN A 112 -1.90 -1.78 1.76
CA GLN A 112 -1.60 -1.64 3.19
C GLN A 112 -0.69 -2.77 3.68
N MET A 113 -0.96 -4.01 3.29
CA MET A 113 -0.12 -5.16 3.64
C MET A 113 1.29 -5.03 3.12
N LEU A 114 1.45 -4.61 1.86
CA LEU A 114 2.74 -4.36 1.23
C LEU A 114 3.50 -3.25 1.95
N TYR A 115 2.84 -2.14 2.30
CA TYR A 115 3.44 -1.09 3.12
C TYR A 115 3.92 -1.62 4.47
N LEU A 116 3.09 -2.39 5.18
CA LEU A 116 3.48 -2.95 6.47
C LEU A 116 4.70 -3.88 6.35
N LEU A 117 4.72 -4.76 5.35
CA LEU A 117 5.86 -5.62 5.04
C LEU A 117 7.12 -4.81 4.75
N LEU A 118 7.05 -3.86 3.83
CA LEU A 118 8.21 -3.05 3.42
C LEU A 118 8.61 -1.98 4.42
N ASN A 119 7.81 -1.72 5.46
CA ASN A 119 8.29 -0.97 6.61
C ASN A 119 9.37 -1.75 7.40
N CYS A 120 9.55 -3.05 7.14
CA CYS A 120 10.76 -3.78 7.53
C CYS A 120 11.95 -3.37 6.63
N PRO A 121 13.03 -2.77 7.16
CA PRO A 121 14.14 -2.30 6.34
C PRO A 121 14.85 -3.41 5.54
N LYS A 122 14.88 -4.64 6.07
CA LYS A 122 15.47 -5.79 5.36
C LYS A 122 14.66 -6.15 4.13
N LEU A 123 13.34 -6.26 4.27
CA LEU A 123 12.43 -6.55 3.15
C LEU A 123 12.42 -5.40 2.14
N LEU A 124 12.47 -4.15 2.60
CA LEU A 124 12.58 -2.97 1.75
C LEU A 124 13.86 -3.01 0.91
N GLY A 125 15.00 -3.33 1.53
CA GLY A 125 16.27 -3.45 0.83
C GLY A 125 16.22 -4.53 -0.25
N ILE A 126 15.66 -5.70 0.07
CA ILE A 126 15.46 -6.80 -0.88
C ILE A 126 14.57 -6.34 -2.04
N PHE A 127 13.40 -5.77 -1.74
CA PHE A 127 12.45 -5.27 -2.74
C PHE A 127 13.11 -4.24 -3.66
N CYS A 128 13.74 -3.20 -3.10
CA CYS A 128 14.37 -2.15 -3.90
C CYS A 128 15.54 -2.64 -4.75
N SER A 129 16.35 -3.56 -4.22
CA SER A 129 17.44 -4.17 -4.99
C SER A 129 16.92 -5.05 -6.13
N GLY A 130 15.81 -5.73 -5.91
CA GLY A 130 15.19 -6.62 -6.89
C GLY A 130 14.42 -5.91 -8.00
N CYS A 131 13.98 -4.68 -7.77
CA CYS A 131 13.34 -3.84 -8.78
C CYS A 131 14.33 -3.13 -9.72
N LYS A 132 15.64 -3.37 -9.62
CA LYS A 132 16.62 -2.75 -10.51
C LYS A 132 16.41 -3.21 -11.95
N VAL A 133 15.93 -2.29 -12.78
CA VAL A 133 15.79 -2.50 -14.22
C VAL A 133 17.14 -2.20 -14.88
N GLY A 134 17.79 -3.22 -15.43
CA GLY A 134 18.92 -3.05 -16.35
C GLY A 134 20.29 -2.91 -15.69
N GLU A 135 20.84 -4.04 -15.24
CA GLU A 135 22.28 -4.35 -15.34
C GLU A 135 22.36 -5.87 -15.49
N GLY A 136 21.95 -6.33 -16.66
CA GLY A 136 22.26 -7.68 -17.11
C GLY A 136 23.63 -7.66 -17.74
N ASP A 137 24.55 -8.40 -17.12
CA ASP A 137 25.53 -9.32 -17.71
C ASP A 137 26.93 -9.12 -17.12
N ASP A 138 27.12 -9.49 -15.84
CA ASP A 138 28.39 -9.92 -15.26
C ASP A 138 28.18 -10.40 -13.81
N ALA A 139 27.45 -11.51 -13.65
CA ALA A 139 27.51 -12.28 -12.41
C ALA A 139 27.35 -13.76 -12.74
N VAL A 140 28.50 -14.43 -12.80
CA VAL A 140 28.67 -15.87 -12.87
C VAL A 140 27.74 -16.58 -11.89
N ASN A 141 26.90 -17.47 -12.43
CA ASN A 141 26.20 -18.59 -11.77
C ASN A 141 25.88 -18.44 -10.27
N ASP A 142 24.63 -18.08 -9.97
CA ASP A 142 23.93 -18.67 -8.83
C ASP A 142 22.47 -18.94 -9.22
N GLU A 143 22.23 -20.15 -9.75
CA GLU A 143 20.94 -20.65 -10.26
C GLU A 143 19.82 -20.74 -9.22
N ARG A 144 20.00 -20.19 -8.00
CA ARG A 144 18.98 -20.22 -6.94
C ARG A 144 18.12 -18.97 -6.82
N ASN A 145 18.45 -17.86 -7.49
CA ASN A 145 17.82 -16.56 -7.22
C ASN A 145 17.34 -15.78 -8.47
N SER A 146 17.42 -16.33 -9.69
CA SER A 146 16.99 -15.59 -10.89
C SER A 146 15.46 -15.53 -11.07
N SER A 147 14.72 -16.40 -10.39
CA SER A 147 13.25 -16.40 -10.43
C SER A 147 12.60 -15.43 -9.45
N SER A 148 13.30 -15.00 -8.38
CA SER A 148 12.70 -14.27 -7.24
C SER A 148 12.54 -12.76 -7.40
N PHE A 149 12.85 -12.20 -8.58
CA PHE A 149 12.82 -10.76 -8.83
C PHE A 149 11.73 -10.32 -9.80
N LYS A 150 11.11 -11.25 -10.55
CA LYS A 150 10.04 -10.94 -11.50
C LYS A 150 8.72 -10.59 -10.80
N GLU A 151 8.50 -11.11 -9.61
CA GLU A 151 7.32 -10.82 -8.80
C GLU A 151 7.27 -9.34 -8.43
N PHE A 152 8.41 -8.72 -8.16
CA PHE A 152 8.45 -7.29 -7.82
C PHE A 152 8.07 -6.39 -8.99
N SER A 153 8.47 -6.72 -10.22
CA SER A 153 7.98 -5.98 -11.40
C SER A 153 6.46 -6.09 -11.55
N PHE A 154 5.86 -7.26 -11.26
CA PHE A 154 4.40 -7.40 -11.29
C PHE A 154 3.70 -6.63 -10.16
N ILE A 155 4.35 -6.44 -9.01
CA ILE A 155 3.85 -5.55 -7.95
C ILE A 155 3.85 -4.09 -8.44
N LEU A 156 4.93 -3.68 -9.13
CA LEU A 156 5.02 -2.35 -9.72
C LEU A 156 3.97 -2.15 -10.83
N ASP A 157 3.70 -3.15 -11.66
CA ASP A 157 2.60 -3.12 -12.63
C ASP A 157 1.24 -2.98 -11.94
N GLY A 158 1.01 -3.71 -10.85
CA GLY A 158 -0.20 -3.59 -10.03
C GLY A 158 -0.38 -2.18 -9.45
N LEU A 159 0.70 -1.57 -8.95
CA LEU A 159 0.71 -0.18 -8.48
C LEU A 159 0.38 0.82 -9.59
N ALA A 160 0.92 0.61 -10.80
CA ALA A 160 0.62 1.46 -11.94
C ALA A 160 -0.86 1.37 -12.35
N ASN A 161 -1.44 0.17 -12.29
CA ASN A 161 -2.87 -0.02 -12.52
C ASN A 161 -3.71 0.72 -11.47
N CYS A 162 -3.32 0.70 -10.20
CA CYS A 162 -4.00 1.44 -9.13
C CYS A 162 -4.00 2.95 -9.38
N LEU A 163 -2.91 3.51 -9.94
CA LEU A 163 -2.85 4.93 -10.32
C LEU A 163 -3.66 5.25 -11.58
N SER A 164 -3.72 4.31 -12.51
CA SER A 164 -4.39 4.46 -13.81
C SER A 164 -5.90 4.17 -13.76
N CYS A 165 -6.47 3.93 -12.58
CA CYS A 165 -7.92 3.77 -12.42
C CYS A 165 -8.66 5.06 -12.84
N CYS A 166 -9.41 4.97 -13.95
CA CYS A 166 -10.10 6.11 -14.58
C CYS A 166 -11.41 6.55 -13.89
N GLY A 167 -11.86 5.84 -12.85
CA GLY A 167 -13.09 6.19 -12.14
C GLY A 167 -12.89 7.33 -11.16
N ASN A 168 -13.96 8.09 -10.89
CA ASN A 168 -13.97 9.16 -9.87
C ASN A 168 -14.84 8.78 -8.66
N SER A 169 -15.07 7.48 -8.44
CA SER A 169 -15.73 7.07 -7.21
C SER A 169 -14.81 7.35 -6.01
N PHE A 170 -15.41 7.48 -4.83
CA PHE A 170 -14.63 7.64 -3.59
C PHE A 170 -13.57 6.53 -3.42
N GLN A 171 -13.89 5.30 -3.84
CA GLN A 171 -12.96 4.17 -3.77
C GLN A 171 -11.79 4.33 -4.74
N ASP A 172 -12.03 4.86 -5.95
CA ASP A 172 -10.99 5.09 -6.96
C ASP A 172 -10.02 6.19 -6.51
N ILE A 173 -10.54 7.26 -5.91
CA ILE A 173 -9.70 8.33 -5.33
C ILE A 173 -8.86 7.77 -4.17
N GLU A 174 -9.47 6.96 -3.30
CA GLU A 174 -8.77 6.42 -2.15
C GLU A 174 -7.64 5.44 -2.52
N ILE A 175 -7.86 4.59 -3.54
CA ILE A 175 -6.81 3.69 -4.01
C ILE A 175 -5.66 4.45 -4.68
N ARG A 176 -5.96 5.47 -5.50
CA ARG A 176 -4.93 6.35 -6.08
C ARG A 176 -4.11 7.04 -5.00
N LYS A 177 -4.76 7.60 -3.98
CA LYS A 177 -4.08 8.24 -2.83
C LYS A 177 -3.16 7.27 -2.10
N LYS A 178 -3.60 6.02 -1.87
CA LYS A 178 -2.77 5.00 -1.23
C LYS A 178 -1.57 4.58 -2.08
N ALA A 179 -1.75 4.43 -3.39
CA ALA A 179 -0.66 4.13 -4.31
C ALA A 179 0.38 5.27 -4.36
N VAL A 180 -0.08 6.54 -4.45
CA VAL A 180 0.76 7.73 -4.36
C VAL A 180 1.58 7.75 -3.08
N ASN A 181 0.94 7.51 -1.93
CA ASN A 181 1.63 7.49 -0.64
C ASN A 181 2.66 6.37 -0.54
N PHE A 182 2.35 5.18 -1.07
CA PHE A 182 3.28 4.07 -1.11
C PHE A 182 4.50 4.37 -1.98
N LEU A 183 4.31 4.99 -3.15
CA LEU A 183 5.41 5.42 -4.01
C LEU A 183 6.27 6.51 -3.37
N ALA A 184 5.66 7.46 -2.66
CA ALA A 184 6.39 8.45 -1.89
C ALA A 184 7.24 7.80 -0.78
N PHE A 185 6.71 6.78 -0.10
CA PHE A 185 7.45 5.98 0.87
C PHE A 185 8.63 5.23 0.22
N LEU A 186 8.43 4.62 -0.95
CA LEU A 186 9.55 3.99 -1.67
C LEU A 186 10.62 5.02 -2.04
N ALA A 187 10.23 6.17 -2.58
CA ALA A 187 11.17 7.22 -2.97
C ALA A 187 11.97 7.76 -1.77
N SER A 188 11.37 7.81 -0.57
CA SER A 188 12.07 8.26 0.65
C SER A 188 13.03 7.23 1.25
N SER A 189 13.02 5.98 0.76
CA SER A 189 13.90 4.91 1.25
C SER A 189 15.37 5.03 0.79
N GLY A 190 15.68 5.99 -0.09
CA GLY A 190 17.02 6.26 -0.59
C GLY A 190 17.12 6.08 -2.11
N LYS A 191 18.36 6.04 -2.62
CA LYS A 191 18.66 6.07 -4.06
C LYS A 191 17.91 4.99 -4.85
N SER A 192 17.97 3.74 -4.40
CA SER A 192 17.31 2.62 -5.10
C SER A 192 15.79 2.75 -5.13
N GLY A 193 15.18 3.27 -4.07
CA GLY A 193 13.75 3.50 -4.03
C GLY A 193 13.32 4.64 -4.95
N PHE A 194 14.12 5.70 -5.03
CA PHE A 194 13.91 6.79 -5.98
C PHE A 194 14.09 6.32 -7.44
N GLU A 195 15.05 5.45 -7.72
CA GLU A 195 15.26 4.86 -9.05
C GLU A 195 14.04 4.06 -9.53
N ILE A 196 13.28 3.41 -8.65
CA ILE A 196 12.01 2.75 -9.01
C ILE A 196 11.01 3.77 -9.57
N LEU A 197 10.92 4.95 -8.93
CA LEU A 197 9.98 5.99 -9.33
C LEU A 197 10.28 6.54 -10.73
N VAL A 198 11.57 6.73 -11.04
CA VAL A 198 12.04 7.37 -12.28
C VAL A 198 12.24 6.36 -13.42
N GLY A 199 12.82 5.19 -13.09
CA GLY A 199 13.42 4.26 -14.03
C GLY A 199 12.57 3.04 -14.36
N HIS A 200 11.46 2.80 -13.65
CA HIS A 200 10.58 1.69 -14.01
C HIS A 200 9.80 2.00 -15.30
N ASN A 201 10.33 1.55 -16.43
CA ASN A 201 9.59 1.43 -17.68
C ASN A 201 8.65 0.24 -17.56
N LEU A 202 7.48 0.48 -16.95
CA LEU A 202 6.32 -0.40 -17.09
C LEU A 202 6.16 -0.69 -18.59
N THR A 203 5.99 -1.96 -19.00
CA THR A 203 5.93 -2.33 -20.43
C THR A 203 4.89 -1.48 -21.17
N GLY A 204 5.34 -0.46 -21.90
CA GLY A 204 4.48 0.46 -22.65
C GLY A 204 3.77 1.56 -21.84
N ALA A 205 4.04 1.72 -20.54
CA ALA A 205 3.40 2.74 -19.70
C ALA A 205 4.41 3.80 -19.21
N PRO A 206 3.94 5.04 -18.99
CA PRO A 206 4.78 6.12 -18.47
C PRO A 206 5.34 5.76 -17.08
N ASN A 207 6.50 6.30 -16.72
CA ASN A 207 7.05 6.11 -15.38
C ASN A 207 6.11 6.63 -14.29
N PHE A 208 6.37 6.25 -13.04
CA PHE A 208 5.49 6.60 -11.92
C PHE A 208 5.35 8.10 -11.70
N ILE A 209 6.37 8.91 -12.02
CA ILE A 209 6.29 10.37 -11.93
C ILE A 209 5.18 10.90 -12.84
N VAL A 210 5.17 10.47 -14.11
CA VAL A 210 4.16 10.89 -15.08
C VAL A 210 2.77 10.37 -14.68
N LEU A 211 2.66 9.14 -14.18
CA LEU A 211 1.39 8.64 -13.65
C LEU A 211 0.88 9.49 -12.48
N MET A 212 1.73 9.84 -11.52
CA MET A 212 1.36 10.70 -10.39
C MET A 212 0.93 12.10 -10.86
N LEU A 213 1.63 12.68 -11.85
CA LEU A 213 1.23 13.96 -12.44
C LEU A 213 -0.15 13.89 -13.10
N HIS A 214 -0.46 12.82 -13.83
CA HIS A 214 -1.79 12.62 -14.41
C HIS A 214 -2.89 12.52 -13.34
N VAL A 215 -2.62 11.83 -12.24
CA VAL A 215 -3.55 11.79 -11.10
C VAL A 215 -3.78 13.20 -10.57
N LEU A 216 -2.72 13.97 -10.30
CA LEU A 216 -2.84 15.33 -9.76
C LEU A 216 -3.62 16.27 -10.69
N VAL A 217 -3.36 16.23 -12.00
CA VAL A 217 -4.11 17.03 -12.99
C VAL A 217 -5.59 16.66 -12.98
N SER A 218 -5.91 15.37 -12.94
CA SER A 218 -7.30 14.89 -12.94
C SER A 218 -8.08 15.35 -11.69
N GLU A 219 -7.43 15.39 -10.52
CA GLU A 219 -8.06 15.88 -9.28
C GLU A 219 -8.27 17.40 -9.30
N ILE A 220 -7.30 18.18 -9.82
CA ILE A 220 -7.43 19.64 -9.96
C ILE A 220 -8.60 19.99 -10.89
N ASP A 221 -8.73 19.30 -12.03
CA ASP A 221 -9.81 19.55 -12.99
C ASP A 221 -11.20 19.22 -12.38
N ALA A 222 -11.28 18.21 -11.50
CA ALA A 222 -12.50 17.87 -10.78
C ALA A 222 -12.92 18.99 -9.80
N GLU A 223 -11.98 19.58 -9.07
CA GLU A 223 -12.25 20.69 -8.13
C GLU A 223 -12.75 21.96 -8.85
N VAL A 224 -12.21 22.27 -10.03
CA VAL A 224 -12.61 23.44 -10.84
C VAL A 224 -14.01 23.29 -11.43
N SER A 225 -14.49 22.06 -11.60
CA SER A 225 -15.78 21.75 -12.22
C SER A 225 -16.99 21.75 -11.26
N VAL A 226 -16.79 22.00 -9.96
CA VAL A 226 -17.89 22.11 -8.99
C VAL A 226 -18.71 23.37 -9.27
N PRO A 227 -20.01 23.26 -9.65
CA PRO A 227 -20.83 24.43 -9.88
C PRO A 227 -21.04 25.19 -8.56
N VAL A 228 -20.74 26.48 -8.55
CA VAL A 228 -21.18 27.39 -7.50
C VAL A 228 -22.71 27.40 -7.52
N GLU A 229 -23.34 26.80 -6.51
CA GLU A 229 -24.79 26.88 -6.33
C GLU A 229 -25.20 28.37 -6.27
N PRO A 230 -26.17 28.82 -7.08
CA PRO A 230 -26.64 30.19 -6.99
C PRO A 230 -27.40 30.33 -5.67
N ALA A 231 -26.90 31.22 -4.80
CA ALA A 231 -27.58 31.63 -3.57
C ALA A 231 -29.02 32.06 -3.90
N GLU A 232 -29.99 31.19 -3.63
CA GLU A 232 -31.39 31.54 -3.81
C GLU A 232 -31.77 32.62 -2.79
N LYS A 233 -32.23 33.72 -3.37
CA LYS A 233 -32.56 34.99 -2.74
C LYS A 233 -33.63 34.80 -1.68
N VAL A 234 -33.33 35.28 -0.47
CA VAL A 234 -34.31 35.71 0.52
C VAL A 234 -35.35 36.60 -0.15
N LYS A 235 -36.59 36.12 -0.29
CA LYS A 235 -37.74 36.97 -0.58
C LYS A 235 -38.68 36.96 0.62
N ALA A 236 -38.49 37.97 1.47
CA ALA A 236 -39.48 38.37 2.46
C ALA A 236 -40.84 38.59 1.80
N ARG A 237 -41.90 38.08 2.44
CA ARG A 237 -43.27 38.58 2.28
C ARG A 237 -43.84 38.80 3.68
N LEU A 238 -43.72 40.03 4.15
CA LEU A 238 -44.63 40.62 5.12
C LEU A 238 -45.85 41.16 4.36
N SER A 239 -47.02 40.96 4.98
CA SER A 239 -48.31 41.64 4.79
C SER A 239 -49.12 41.35 3.53
N THR A 240 -50.32 40.78 3.74
CA THR A 240 -51.60 41.52 3.66
C THR A 240 -52.73 40.72 4.32
N ASP A 241 -53.46 41.44 5.18
CA ASP A 241 -54.83 41.29 5.72
C ASP A 241 -55.24 40.05 6.54
#